data_AF-A0A948AP89-F1
#
_entry.id   AF-A0A948AP89-F1
#
_cell.length_a   1.000
_cell.length_b   1.000
_cell.length_c   1.000
_cell.angle_alpha   90.00
_cell.angle_beta   90.00
_cell.angle_gamma   90.00
#
_symmetry.space_group_name_H-M   'P 1'
#
loop_
_entity.id
_entity.type
_entity.pdbx_description
1 polymer ?
#
loop_
_entity_poly.entity_id
_entity_poly.type
_entity_poly.pdbx_seq_one_letter_code
_entity_poly.pdbx_strand_id
1 'polypeptide(L)'
;MNSIDLNSPPPNHKFSVSVEREETDGERKVRLFKDVALFIVAIAFVVLIAWLSYSTLTSSSATAEEKKWAMSVLSAAAGGIIGYLVRK
;
A
#
# COMPACT_ATOMS: atom_id res chain seq x y z
N MET A 1 -0.76 -32.63 30.43
CA MET A 1 -1.05 -31.18 30.34
C MET A 1 -0.42 -30.53 31.55
N ASN A 2 0.63 -29.71 31.35
CA ASN A 2 1.24 -28.94 32.44
C ASN A 2 0.51 -27.61 32.55
N SER A 3 -0.40 -27.49 33.53
CA SER A 3 -1.07 -26.24 33.84
C SER A 3 -0.08 -25.31 34.52
N ILE A 4 0.32 -24.24 33.85
CA ILE A 4 1.07 -23.14 34.46
C ILE A 4 0.07 -22.37 35.33
N ASP A 5 0.25 -22.41 36.65
CA ASP A 5 -0.53 -21.59 37.58
C ASP A 5 0.00 -20.16 37.55
N LEU A 6 -0.78 -19.25 36.97
CA LEU A 6 -0.46 -17.83 36.86
C LEU A 6 -0.56 -17.08 38.19
N ASN A 7 -1.20 -17.65 39.22
CA ASN A 7 -1.26 -17.06 40.56
C ASN A 7 -0.02 -17.38 41.41
N SER A 8 0.79 -18.37 41.01
CA SER A 8 1.93 -18.85 41.80
C SER A 8 3.19 -19.00 40.92
N PRO A 9 3.73 -17.89 40.36
CA PRO A 9 4.91 -17.97 39.49
C PRO A 9 6.14 -18.45 40.28
N PRO A 10 6.97 -19.36 39.72
CA PRO A 10 8.23 -19.77 40.32
C PRO A 10 9.14 -18.55 40.55
N PRO A 11 9.90 -18.50 41.66
CA PRO A 11 10.85 -17.41 41.89
C PRO A 11 11.85 -17.30 40.72
N ASN A 12 12.30 -16.07 40.44
CA ASN A 12 13.36 -15.76 39.45
C ASN A 12 13.00 -15.85 37.94
N HIS A 13 11.72 -15.75 37.56
CA HIS A 13 11.30 -15.72 36.16
C HIS A 13 10.53 -14.44 35.80
N LYS A 14 10.84 -13.83 34.64
CA LYS A 14 10.06 -12.71 34.07
C LYS A 14 8.98 -13.28 33.16
N PHE A 15 7.72 -13.15 33.54
CA PHE A 15 6.58 -13.48 32.70
C PHE A 15 5.97 -12.19 32.12
N SER A 16 5.70 -12.18 30.82
CA SER A 16 4.94 -11.12 30.15
C SER A 16 3.70 -11.77 29.56
N VAL A 17 2.53 -11.42 30.08
CA VAL A 17 1.23 -11.92 29.60
C VAL A 17 0.54 -10.76 28.91
N SER A 18 0.40 -10.84 27.59
CA SER A 18 -0.39 -9.91 26.79
C SER A 18 -1.71 -10.56 26.44
N VAL A 19 -2.81 -9.94 26.85
CA VAL A 19 -4.16 -10.31 26.41
C VAL A 19 -4.49 -9.46 25.21
N GLU A 20 -4.41 -10.06 24.02
CA GLU A 20 -4.91 -9.43 22.80
C GLU A 20 -6.34 -9.86 22.54
N ARG A 21 -7.13 -8.92 22.01
CA ARG A 21 -8.50 -9.20 21.60
C ARG A 21 -8.45 -10.02 20.30
N GLU A 22 -9.11 -11.18 20.27
CA GLU A 22 -9.31 -11.89 19.02
C GLU A 22 -10.11 -10.99 18.06
N GLU A 23 -9.53 -10.74 16.90
CA GLU A 23 -10.17 -9.95 15.85
C GLU A 23 -11.41 -10.70 15.36
N THR A 24 -12.56 -10.04 15.44
CA THR A 24 -13.79 -10.61 14.90
C THR A 24 -13.76 -10.62 13.37
N ASP A 25 -14.45 -11.57 12.74
CA ASP A 25 -14.55 -11.63 11.26
C ASP A 25 -15.08 -10.32 10.64
N GLY A 26 -15.91 -9.57 11.37
CA GLY A 26 -16.39 -8.26 10.96
C GLY A 26 -15.28 -7.21 10.91
N GLU A 27 -14.46 -7.11 11.96
CA GLU A 27 -13.31 -6.20 12.02
C GLU A 27 -12.28 -6.52 10.93
N ARG A 28 -12.02 -7.82 10.72
CA ARG A 28 -11.12 -8.30 9.67
C ARG A 28 -11.58 -7.85 8.28
N LYS A 29 -12.88 -7.96 7.97
CA LYS A 29 -13.45 -7.51 6.69
C LYS A 29 -13.31 -6.01 6.50
N VAL A 30 -13.55 -5.20 7.54
CA VAL A 30 -13.41 -3.74 7.46
C VAL A 30 -11.95 -3.35 7.19
N ARG A 31 -10.98 -3.98 7.87
CA ARG A 31 -9.56 -3.74 7.63
C ARG A 31 -9.17 -4.08 6.19
N LEU A 32 -9.54 -5.29 5.72
CA LEU A 32 -9.24 -5.71 4.34
C LEU A 32 -9.90 -4.81 3.30
N PHE A 33 -11.16 -4.42 3.51
CA PHE A 33 -11.86 -3.51 2.62
C PHE A 33 -11.17 -2.15 2.53
N LYS A 34 -10.76 -1.59 3.68
CA LYS A 34 -10.01 -0.33 3.73
C LYS A 34 -8.71 -0.44 2.91
N ASP A 35 -7.97 -1.53 3.07
CA ASP A 35 -6.70 -1.72 2.37
C ASP A 35 -6.92 -1.86 0.85
N VAL A 36 -7.94 -2.61 0.43
CA VAL A 36 -8.31 -2.76 -0.99
C VAL A 36 -8.81 -1.43 -1.57
N ALA A 37 -9.65 -0.69 -0.84
CA ALA A 37 -10.16 0.61 -1.27
C ALA A 37 -9.02 1.62 -1.47
N LEU A 38 -8.06 1.66 -0.54
CA LEU A 38 -6.86 2.48 -0.68
C LEU A 38 -6.07 2.13 -1.95
N PHE A 39 -5.91 0.84 -2.23
CA PHE A 39 -5.20 0.37 -3.40
C PHE A 39 -5.92 0.74 -4.71
N ILE A 40 -7.25 0.60 -4.75
CA ILE A 40 -8.07 0.99 -5.90
C ILE A 40 -7.96 2.49 -6.17
N VAL A 41 -8.05 3.33 -5.13
CA VAL A 41 -7.90 4.78 -5.25
C VAL A 41 -6.51 5.12 -5.79
N ALA A 42 -5.46 4.49 -5.27
CA ALA A 42 -4.10 4.71 -5.77
C ALA A 42 -3.97 4.35 -7.25
N ILE A 43 -4.50 3.20 -7.70
CA ILE A 43 -4.51 2.80 -9.11
C ILE A 43 -5.27 3.83 -9.96
N ALA A 44 -6.43 4.29 -9.50
CA ALA A 44 -7.23 5.28 -10.22
C ALA A 44 -6.45 6.58 -10.45
N PHE A 45 -5.73 7.06 -9.43
CA PHE A 45 -4.85 8.24 -9.57
C PHE A 45 -3.72 8.01 -10.57
N VAL A 46 -3.06 6.86 -10.53
CA VAL A 46 -1.98 6.53 -11.48
C VAL A 46 -2.50 6.51 -12.91
N VAL A 47 -3.65 5.87 -13.15
CA VAL A 47 -4.28 5.81 -14.48
C VAL A 47 -4.69 7.21 -14.96
N LEU A 48 -5.29 8.03 -14.09
CA LEU A 48 -5.66 9.41 -14.40
C LEU A 48 -4.44 10.23 -14.82
N ILE A 49 -3.35 10.17 -14.07
CA ILE A 49 -2.11 10.90 -14.37
C ILE A 49 -1.49 10.44 -15.68
N ALA A 50 -1.44 9.11 -15.92
CA ALA A 50 -0.94 8.56 -17.17
C ALA A 50 -1.79 9.01 -18.37
N TRP A 51 -3.11 9.00 -18.22
CA TRP A 51 -4.05 9.50 -19.23
C TRP A 51 -3.81 10.98 -19.54
N LEU A 52 -3.74 11.83 -18.52
CA LEU A 52 -3.49 13.26 -18.68
C LEU A 52 -2.15 13.50 -19.40
N SER A 53 -1.09 12.83 -18.97
CA SER A 53 0.23 12.94 -19.60
C SER A 53 0.21 12.51 -21.07
N TYR A 54 -0.46 11.41 -21.38
CA TYR A 54 -0.63 10.96 -22.76
C TYR A 54 -1.44 11.95 -23.62
N SER A 55 -2.51 12.52 -23.05
CA SER A 55 -3.33 13.54 -23.73
C SER A 55 -2.53 14.81 -24.03
N THR A 56 -1.65 15.24 -23.12
CA THR A 56 -0.77 16.40 -23.32
C THR A 56 0.26 16.15 -24.42
N LEU A 57 0.81 14.93 -24.49
CA LEU A 57 1.78 14.57 -25.53
C LEU A 57 1.18 14.59 -26.95
N THR A 58 -0.05 14.08 -27.07
CA THR A 58 -0.77 13.97 -28.35
C THR A 58 -1.46 15.27 -28.76
N SER A 59 -1.68 16.21 -27.83
CA SER A 59 -2.27 17.51 -28.13
C SER A 59 -1.39 18.37 -29.05
N SER A 60 -2.01 18.99 -30.07
CA SER A 60 -1.37 19.96 -30.95
C SER A 60 -1.26 21.36 -30.34
N SER A 61 -2.05 21.66 -29.31
CA SER A 61 -2.02 22.95 -28.60
C SER A 61 -1.05 22.98 -27.42
N ALA A 62 -0.54 21.82 -26.99
CA ALA A 62 0.42 21.73 -25.89
C ALA A 62 1.80 22.24 -26.31
N THR A 63 2.39 23.04 -25.44
CA THR A 63 3.74 23.59 -25.60
C THR A 63 4.81 22.50 -25.49
N ALA A 64 6.01 22.78 -26.02
CA ALA A 64 7.14 21.86 -25.91
C ALA A 64 7.51 21.57 -24.44
N GLU A 65 7.34 22.54 -23.55
CA GLU A 65 7.62 22.40 -22.12
C GLU A 65 6.62 21.45 -21.45
N GLU A 66 5.31 21.62 -21.68
CA GLU A 66 4.28 20.73 -21.12
C GLU A 66 4.47 19.28 -21.58
N LYS A 67 4.84 19.09 -22.85
CA LYS A 67 5.14 17.75 -23.39
C LYS A 67 6.37 17.14 -22.72
N LYS A 68 7.40 17.94 -22.42
CA LYS A 68 8.60 17.47 -21.70
C LYS A 68 8.23 16.97 -20.30
N TRP A 69 7.41 17.73 -19.56
CA TRP A 69 6.95 17.33 -18.24
C TRP A 69 6.08 16.07 -18.29
N ALA A 70 5.14 15.99 -19.23
CA ALA A 70 4.33 14.79 -19.44
C ALA A 70 5.18 13.54 -19.74
N MET A 71 6.21 13.68 -20.59
CA MET A 71 7.12 12.57 -20.90
C MET A 71 7.92 12.12 -19.68
N SER A 72 8.37 13.07 -18.85
CA SER A 72 9.09 12.77 -17.60
C SER A 72 8.21 12.00 -16.62
N VAL A 73 6.94 12.37 -16.46
CA VAL A 73 5.97 11.67 -15.62
C VAL A 73 5.75 10.23 -16.10
N LEU A 74 5.54 10.03 -17.40
CA LEU A 74 5.37 8.68 -17.96
C LEU A 74 6.61 7.81 -17.78
N SER A 75 7.80 8.40 -17.92
CA SER A 75 9.07 7.69 -17.72
C SER A 75 9.26 7.28 -16.25
N ALA A 76 8.91 8.16 -15.32
CA ALA A 76 8.93 7.86 -13.89
C ALA A 76 7.92 6.76 -13.52
N ALA A 77 6.70 6.80 -14.08
CA ALA A 77 5.70 5.77 -13.90
C ALA A 77 6.16 4.41 -14.46
N ALA A 78 6.73 4.37 -15.66
CA ALA A 78 7.29 3.16 -16.25
C ALA A 78 8.44 2.60 -15.41
N GLY A 79 9.36 3.46 -14.95
CA GLY A 79 10.45 3.08 -14.06
C GLY A 79 9.96 2.52 -12.73
N GLY A 80 8.93 3.13 -12.13
CA GLY A 80 8.31 2.65 -10.89
C GLY A 80 7.65 1.27 -11.05
N ILE A 81 6.92 1.06 -12.15
CA ILE A 81 6.29 -0.24 -12.46
C ILE A 81 7.35 -1.31 -12.70
N ILE A 82 8.35 -1.02 -13.55
CA ILE A 82 9.44 -1.95 -13.82
C ILE A 82 10.22 -2.26 -12.54
N GLY A 83 10.55 -1.26 -11.73
CA GLY A 83 11.25 -1.45 -10.45
C GLY A 83 10.45 -2.26 -9.43
N TYR A 84 9.11 -2.17 -9.44
CA TYR A 84 8.24 -3.00 -8.62
C TYR A 84 8.20 -4.46 -9.11
N LEU A 85 8.06 -4.68 -10.42
CA LEU A 85 7.94 -6.00 -11.04
C LEU A 85 9.26 -6.76 -11.07
N VAL A 86 10.35 -6.06 -11.36
CA VAL A 86 11.72 -6.59 -11.35
C VAL A 86 12.27 -6.42 -9.93
N ARG A 87 11.62 -7.07 -8.97
CA ARG A 87 12.20 -7.26 -7.64
C ARG A 87 13.33 -8.30 -7.76
N LYS A 88 14.57 -7.84 -7.63
CA LYS A 88 15.72 -8.67 -7.31
C LYS A 88 16.17 -8.36 -5.90
#